data_AF-A0A932EP56-F1
#
_entry.id   AF-A0A932EP56-F1
#
_cell.length_a   1.000
_cell.length_b   1.000
_cell.length_c   1.000
_cell.angle_alpha   90.00
_cell.angle_beta   90.00
_cell.angle_gamma   90.00
#
_symmetry.space_group_name_H-M   'P 1'
#
loop_
_entity.id
_entity.type
_entity.pdbx_description
1 polymer ?
#
loop_
_entity_poly.entity_id
_entity_poly.type
_entity_poly.pdbx_seq_one_letter_code
_entity_poly.pdbx_strand_id
1 'polypeptide(L)'
;MTVLLRTRSPKSPLYRKLVLAVTCAALLAAGILAHAQRKRSHQLRALALVELYGPPGAGVTAKPTGAKLLPVAILVNDKWYDAASYDATPRPLALDPGTVYEALANGEPAGFFTVGLARQEKGEWFGVGEWKSRAEIERAEKAAAARREKTRPVADEGPPVLRRPKSGETGPPPHKQEDHPLTVPDKAQPDRPAPASPVTPSASAGASDPDRPTLRRGGGGSQVSATLEPPPVTAPKAAGDHPTLAKRPGGPAFQAAQVFLAVSDPDGTGPTRSYAFPWKAEEERALKAKTIALAEAEVAKYRAARGGAPPAKQTPGKQTPGKRTAKKAAPAVKFENVQVTGYDLALDNNVELVVTATAADVFVTLVARTDLEFTPQKVFAVVTDKDHLDAIPRMELVGPIDADGKGRGELLFRIVGEGSYRYGLYRVLRDGMPELWRSGVYEP
;
A
#
# COMPACT_ATOMS: atom_id res chain seq x y z
N MET A 1 25.05 -13.73 69.60
CA MET A 1 24.40 -12.40 69.67
C MET A 1 23.28 -12.38 68.65
N THR A 2 22.06 -12.38 69.14
CA THR A 2 20.81 -12.51 68.38
C THR A 2 20.35 -11.13 67.91
N VAL A 3 20.25 -10.90 66.60
CA VAL A 3 19.72 -9.63 66.05
C VAL A 3 18.25 -9.84 65.68
N LEU A 4 17.38 -9.19 66.47
CA LEU A 4 15.94 -9.08 66.26
C LEU A 4 15.60 -8.37 64.95
N LEU A 5 15.07 -9.11 63.97
CA LEU A 5 14.32 -8.55 62.84
C LEU A 5 12.95 -8.07 63.33
N ARG A 6 12.86 -6.76 63.58
CA ARG A 6 11.63 -6.07 63.96
C ARG A 6 10.73 -5.93 62.73
N THR A 7 9.70 -6.76 62.65
CA THR A 7 8.64 -6.67 61.65
C THR A 7 7.86 -5.35 61.82
N ARG A 8 8.01 -4.42 60.88
CA ARG A 8 7.18 -3.19 60.84
C ARG A 8 5.79 -3.55 60.32
N SER A 9 4.84 -3.67 61.24
CA SER A 9 3.41 -3.85 60.95
C SER A 9 2.81 -2.58 60.30
N PRO A 10 2.04 -2.67 59.20
CA PRO A 10 1.45 -1.52 58.54
C PRO A 10 0.14 -1.14 59.24
N LYS A 11 0.23 -0.36 60.32
CA LYS A 11 -0.92 0.09 61.11
C LYS A 11 -1.23 1.58 60.94
N SER A 12 -1.32 2.08 59.70
CA SER A 12 -2.04 3.33 59.49
C SER A 12 -3.10 3.16 58.40
N PRO A 13 -4.38 3.52 58.68
CA PRO A 13 -5.43 3.48 57.66
C PRO A 13 -5.13 4.42 56.49
N LEU A 14 -4.31 5.45 56.73
CA LEU A 14 -3.80 6.36 55.72
C LEU A 14 -2.85 5.68 54.73
N TYR A 15 -1.96 4.78 55.19
CA TYR A 15 -1.05 4.05 54.31
C TYR A 15 -1.81 3.10 53.38
N ARG A 16 -2.86 2.44 53.88
CA ARG A 16 -3.72 1.58 53.04
C ARG A 16 -4.50 2.38 51.99
N LYS A 17 -5.02 3.55 52.36
CA LYS A 17 -5.71 4.46 51.42
C LYS A 17 -4.74 5.01 50.37
N LEU A 18 -3.50 5.33 50.76
CA LEU A 18 -2.49 5.85 49.86
C LEU A 18 -1.97 4.78 48.88
N VAL A 19 -1.74 3.55 49.36
CA VAL A 19 -1.38 2.42 48.48
C VAL A 19 -2.52 2.10 47.50
N LEU A 20 -3.77 2.10 47.95
CA LEU A 20 -4.94 1.87 47.09
C LEU A 20 -5.10 2.99 46.03
N ALA A 21 -4.88 4.25 46.42
CA ALA A 21 -4.95 5.38 45.50
C ALA A 21 -3.85 5.31 44.44
N VAL A 22 -2.62 4.93 44.83
CA VAL A 22 -1.49 4.78 43.90
C VAL A 22 -1.69 3.60 42.96
N THR A 23 -2.21 2.47 43.43
CA THR A 23 -2.51 1.32 42.55
C THR A 23 -3.67 1.61 41.61
N CYS A 24 -4.73 2.29 42.06
CA CYS A 24 -5.81 2.74 41.19
C CYS A 24 -5.33 3.76 40.15
N ALA A 25 -4.47 4.71 40.53
CA ALA A 25 -3.87 5.66 39.60
C ALA A 25 -2.95 4.98 38.58
N ALA A 26 -2.17 3.97 39.00
CA ALA A 26 -1.33 3.18 38.11
C ALA A 26 -2.15 2.32 37.13
N LEU A 27 -3.27 1.73 37.59
CA LEU A 27 -4.19 0.97 36.74
C LEU A 27 -4.94 1.88 35.76
N LEU A 28 -5.35 3.08 36.18
CA LEU A 28 -5.94 4.09 35.29
C LEU A 28 -4.92 4.59 34.27
N ALA A 29 -3.69 4.88 34.68
CA ALA A 29 -2.61 5.28 33.77
C ALA A 29 -2.26 4.16 32.77
N ALA A 30 -2.20 2.91 33.22
CA ALA A 30 -1.99 1.75 32.35
C ALA A 30 -3.17 1.55 31.38
N GLY A 31 -4.41 1.77 31.82
CA GLY A 31 -5.60 1.72 30.96
C GLY A 31 -5.63 2.82 29.90
N ILE A 32 -5.19 4.03 30.25
CA ILE A 32 -5.07 5.18 29.34
C ILE A 32 -3.93 4.96 28.33
N LEU A 33 -2.76 4.46 28.76
CA LEU A 33 -1.68 4.09 27.81
C LEU A 33 -2.08 2.93 26.89
N ALA A 34 -2.80 1.92 27.40
CA ALA A 34 -3.29 0.81 26.58
C ALA A 34 -4.38 1.23 25.57
N HIS A 35 -5.16 2.28 25.86
CA HIS A 35 -6.08 2.90 24.90
C HIS A 35 -5.38 3.82 23.90
N ALA A 36 -4.32 4.53 24.33
CA ALA A 36 -3.54 5.41 23.46
C ALA A 36 -2.67 4.64 22.44
N GLN A 37 -2.35 3.37 22.69
CA GLN A 37 -1.57 2.53 21.77
C GLN A 37 -2.40 1.68 20.81
N ARG A 38 -3.74 1.66 20.91
CA ARG A 38 -4.56 1.10 19.83
C ARG A 38 -4.52 2.09 18.68
N LYS A 39 -3.61 1.88 17.73
CA LYS A 39 -3.68 2.50 16.39
C LYS A 39 -5.13 2.38 15.94
N ARG A 40 -5.81 3.52 15.72
CA ARG A 40 -7.16 3.51 15.15
C ARG A 40 -7.05 2.74 13.83
N SER A 41 -7.91 1.75 13.61
CA SER A 41 -8.01 1.15 12.28
C SER A 41 -8.28 2.28 11.30
N HIS A 42 -7.61 2.25 10.16
CA HIS A 42 -7.92 3.20 9.09
C HIS A 42 -9.38 2.95 8.71
N GLN A 43 -10.22 3.98 8.84
CA GLN A 43 -11.64 3.87 8.50
C GLN A 43 -11.83 3.64 7.01
N LEU A 44 -10.85 4.08 6.21
CA LEU A 44 -10.79 3.92 4.77
C LEU A 44 -9.32 3.72 4.35
N ARG A 45 -9.00 2.59 3.73
CA ARG A 45 -7.65 2.27 3.21
C ARG A 45 -7.75 1.55 1.89
N ALA A 46 -7.07 2.04 0.86
CA ALA A 46 -7.05 1.39 -0.46
C ALA A 46 -5.70 0.73 -0.73
N LEU A 47 -5.74 -0.48 -1.30
CA LEU A 47 -4.61 -1.24 -1.81
C LEU A 47 -4.64 -1.24 -3.33
N ALA A 48 -3.48 -1.07 -3.94
CA ALA A 48 -3.32 -1.07 -5.38
C ALA A 48 -1.97 -1.68 -5.80
N LEU A 49 -1.82 -1.96 -7.09
CA LEU A 49 -0.53 -2.24 -7.71
C LEU A 49 -0.14 -1.07 -8.61
N VAL A 50 1.11 -0.63 -8.51
CA VAL A 50 1.70 0.35 -9.42
C VAL A 50 2.59 -0.40 -10.38
N GLU A 51 2.19 -0.44 -11.64
CA GLU A 51 2.99 -1.00 -12.74
C GLU A 51 3.75 0.12 -13.43
N LEU A 52 5.07 0.04 -13.42
CA LEU A 52 5.95 0.95 -14.15
C LEU A 52 6.38 0.31 -15.46
N TYR A 53 6.16 1.02 -16.56
CA TYR A 53 6.58 0.58 -17.88
C TYR A 53 7.90 1.24 -18.27
N GLY A 54 8.73 0.50 -18.97
CA GLY A 54 9.97 0.98 -19.56
C GLY A 54 10.16 0.41 -20.97
N PRO A 55 11.21 0.85 -21.70
CA PRO A 55 11.56 0.20 -22.94
C PRO A 55 11.86 -1.30 -22.72
N PRO A 56 11.61 -2.17 -23.72
CA PRO A 56 11.94 -3.59 -23.62
C PRO A 56 13.41 -3.81 -23.24
N GLY A 57 13.67 -4.67 -22.25
CA GLY A 57 15.02 -4.94 -21.75
C GLY A 57 15.60 -3.86 -20.82
N ALA A 58 14.84 -2.79 -20.55
CA ALA A 58 15.19 -1.84 -19.52
C ALA A 58 15.08 -2.52 -18.15
N GLY A 59 16.22 -2.70 -17.47
CA GLY A 59 16.25 -3.24 -16.12
C GLY A 59 15.57 -2.33 -15.10
N VAL A 60 15.50 -2.81 -13.85
CA VAL A 60 14.88 -2.13 -12.70
C VAL A 60 15.47 -0.71 -12.43
N THR A 61 16.63 -0.39 -12.98
CA THR A 61 17.31 0.90 -12.81
C THR A 61 16.91 1.97 -13.83
N ALA A 62 16.19 1.60 -14.90
CA ALA A 62 15.81 2.55 -15.93
C ALA A 62 14.66 3.45 -15.46
N LYS A 63 14.70 4.72 -15.87
CA LYS A 63 13.59 5.64 -15.62
C LYS A 63 12.33 5.14 -16.33
N PRO A 64 11.19 5.03 -15.64
CA PRO A 64 9.95 4.57 -16.26
C PRO A 64 9.45 5.58 -17.29
N THR A 65 8.91 5.07 -18.39
CA THR A 65 8.30 5.86 -19.48
C THR A 65 6.81 6.07 -19.27
N GLY A 66 6.18 5.27 -18.41
CA GLY A 66 4.79 5.40 -18.01
C GLY A 66 4.49 4.59 -16.77
N ALA A 67 3.33 4.83 -16.17
CA ALA A 67 2.88 4.11 -15.00
C ALA A 67 1.35 3.90 -15.04
N LYS A 68 0.90 2.72 -14.62
CA LYS A 68 -0.51 2.34 -14.45
C LYS A 68 -0.72 1.96 -13.00
N LEU A 69 -1.89 2.29 -12.47
CA LEU A 69 -2.34 1.85 -11.15
C LEU A 69 -3.52 0.89 -11.29
N LEU A 70 -3.40 -0.30 -10.71
CA LEU A 70 -4.45 -1.30 -10.64
C LEU A 70 -5.08 -1.27 -9.24
N PRO A 71 -6.37 -0.91 -9.10
CA PRO A 71 -7.05 -0.98 -7.82
C PRO A 71 -7.25 -2.45 -7.43
N VAL A 72 -6.89 -2.83 -6.20
CA VAL A 72 -7.00 -4.22 -5.73
C VAL A 72 -8.11 -4.33 -4.68
N ALA A 73 -7.88 -3.80 -3.48
CA ALA A 73 -8.80 -3.95 -2.35
C ALA A 73 -9.01 -2.60 -1.68
N ILE A 74 -10.16 -2.42 -1.04
CA ILE A 74 -10.42 -1.26 -0.19
C ILE A 74 -11.04 -1.72 1.13
N LEU A 75 -10.44 -1.31 2.23
CA LEU A 75 -10.92 -1.53 3.58
C LEU A 75 -11.79 -0.33 3.98
N VAL A 76 -13.04 -0.58 4.32
CA VAL A 76 -13.96 0.43 4.83
C VAL A 76 -14.61 -0.10 6.10
N ASN A 77 -14.42 0.61 7.21
CA ASN A 77 -14.96 0.22 8.52
C ASN A 77 -14.66 -1.25 8.88
N ASP A 78 -13.39 -1.65 8.77
CA ASP A 78 -12.88 -3.02 9.03
C ASP A 78 -13.48 -4.11 8.10
N LYS A 79 -14.14 -3.74 6.99
CA LYS A 79 -14.65 -4.67 5.96
C LYS A 79 -13.97 -4.45 4.61
N TRP A 80 -13.56 -5.55 3.98
CA TRP A 80 -12.92 -5.52 2.68
C TRP A 80 -13.92 -5.52 1.52
N TYR A 81 -13.61 -4.73 0.50
CA TYR A 81 -14.34 -4.63 -0.75
C TYR A 81 -13.36 -4.65 -1.93
N ASP A 82 -13.86 -5.03 -3.10
CA ASP A 82 -13.12 -4.90 -4.35
C ASP A 82 -12.99 -3.43 -4.75
N ALA A 83 -11.74 -2.95 -4.83
CA ALA A 83 -11.47 -1.54 -5.11
C ALA A 83 -11.85 -1.11 -6.53
N ALA A 84 -11.98 -2.04 -7.47
CA ALA A 84 -12.45 -1.76 -8.83
C ALA A 84 -13.98 -1.61 -8.90
N SER A 85 -14.71 -2.05 -7.88
CA SER A 85 -16.19 -2.02 -7.85
C SER A 85 -16.76 -1.12 -6.75
N TYR A 86 -15.98 -0.84 -5.70
CA TYR A 86 -16.44 -0.04 -4.58
C TYR A 86 -16.67 1.42 -4.99
N ASP A 87 -17.91 1.86 -4.81
CA ASP A 87 -18.36 3.22 -5.10
C ASP A 87 -17.97 3.67 -6.52
N ALA A 88 -18.28 2.81 -7.49
CA ALA A 88 -17.86 2.93 -8.89
C ALA A 88 -18.71 3.88 -9.76
N THR A 89 -19.51 4.76 -9.15
CA THR A 89 -20.35 5.72 -9.84
C THR A 89 -19.82 7.14 -9.64
N PRO A 90 -19.21 7.80 -10.64
CA PRO A 90 -19.02 7.38 -12.04
C PRO A 90 -17.76 6.52 -12.29
N ARG A 91 -16.88 6.37 -11.30
CA ARG A 91 -15.62 5.59 -11.37
C ARG A 91 -15.30 5.04 -9.98
N PRO A 92 -14.43 4.04 -9.83
CA PRO A 92 -14.12 3.47 -8.52
C PRO A 92 -13.45 4.48 -7.59
N LEU A 93 -13.75 4.39 -6.28
CA LEU A 93 -13.20 5.31 -5.27
C LEU A 93 -11.67 5.30 -5.21
N ALA A 94 -11.08 4.11 -5.36
CA ALA A 94 -9.63 3.94 -5.44
C ALA A 94 -8.99 4.70 -6.61
N LEU A 95 -9.75 5.01 -7.66
CA LEU A 95 -9.25 5.67 -8.87
C LEU A 95 -9.67 7.12 -8.98
N ASP A 96 -10.02 7.75 -7.86
CA ASP A 96 -10.34 9.16 -7.86
C ASP A 96 -9.11 10.02 -8.22
N PRO A 97 -9.26 10.98 -9.16
CA PRO A 97 -8.23 11.97 -9.44
C PRO A 97 -7.77 12.67 -8.16
N GLY A 98 -6.46 12.83 -8.02
CA GLY A 98 -5.81 13.40 -6.83
C GLY A 98 -5.59 12.40 -5.69
N THR A 99 -6.05 11.15 -5.80
CA THR A 99 -5.68 10.11 -4.84
C THR A 99 -4.20 9.80 -4.94
N VAL A 100 -3.50 9.82 -3.81
CA VAL A 100 -2.06 9.56 -3.74
C VAL A 100 -1.84 8.21 -3.07
N TYR A 101 -1.14 7.34 -3.78
CA TYR A 101 -0.71 6.04 -3.32
C TYR A 101 0.76 6.08 -2.97
N GLU A 102 1.12 5.59 -1.79
CA GLU A 102 2.50 5.27 -1.45
C GLU A 102 2.82 3.86 -1.93
N ALA A 103 3.74 3.75 -2.87
CA ALA A 103 4.24 2.48 -3.37
C ALA A 103 5.35 1.96 -2.46
N LEU A 104 5.31 0.67 -2.19
CA LEU A 104 6.15 -0.05 -1.27
C LEU A 104 6.85 -1.21 -1.98
N ALA A 105 8.14 -1.36 -1.70
CA ALA A 105 8.94 -2.53 -2.03
C ALA A 105 9.15 -3.35 -0.75
N ASN A 106 8.41 -4.45 -0.59
CA ASN A 106 8.42 -5.27 0.63
C ASN A 106 8.21 -4.45 1.93
N GLY A 107 7.36 -3.43 1.88
CA GLY A 107 7.07 -2.55 3.03
C GLY A 107 7.98 -1.31 3.13
N GLU A 108 9.03 -1.20 2.32
CA GLU A 108 9.87 0.01 2.24
C GLU A 108 9.32 1.02 1.22
N PRO A 109 9.31 2.33 1.53
CA PRO A 109 8.86 3.35 0.58
C PRO A 109 9.66 3.37 -0.72
N ALA A 110 9.01 3.01 -1.83
CA ALA A 110 9.60 3.05 -3.17
C ALA A 110 9.29 4.35 -3.92
N GLY A 111 8.14 4.98 -3.63
CA GLY A 111 7.73 6.23 -4.27
C GLY A 111 6.25 6.54 -4.07
N PHE A 112 5.76 7.55 -4.77
CA PHE A 112 4.33 7.89 -4.80
C PHE A 112 3.78 7.84 -6.22
N PHE A 113 2.55 7.34 -6.33
CA PHE A 113 1.74 7.44 -7.53
C PHE A 113 0.54 8.34 -7.27
N THR A 114 0.36 9.39 -8.07
CA THR A 114 -0.81 10.26 -8.00
C THR A 114 -1.76 9.94 -9.14
N VAL A 115 -2.98 9.49 -8.81
CA VAL A 115 -4.01 9.19 -9.80
C VAL A 115 -4.42 10.49 -10.49
N GLY A 116 -4.32 10.54 -11.82
CA GLY A 116 -4.79 11.67 -12.63
C GLY A 116 -6.15 11.39 -13.25
N LEU A 117 -6.31 10.22 -13.87
CA LEU A 117 -7.52 9.82 -14.57
C LEU A 117 -7.80 8.32 -14.38
N ALA A 118 -9.06 7.96 -14.18
CA ALA A 118 -9.52 6.58 -14.26
C ALA A 118 -9.87 6.19 -15.71
N ARG A 119 -9.47 4.99 -16.13
CA ARG A 119 -9.84 4.39 -17.41
C ARG A 119 -10.33 2.97 -17.18
N GLN A 120 -11.10 2.47 -18.14
CA GLN A 120 -11.55 1.09 -18.16
C GLN A 120 -11.20 0.48 -19.52
N GLU A 121 -10.58 -0.70 -19.53
CA GLU A 121 -10.27 -1.46 -20.74
C GLU A 121 -10.67 -2.91 -20.51
N LYS A 122 -11.44 -3.50 -21.44
CA LYS A 122 -12.01 -4.85 -21.30
C LYS A 122 -12.72 -5.11 -19.95
N GLY A 123 -13.35 -4.09 -19.38
CA GLY A 123 -14.00 -4.20 -18.07
C GLY A 123 -13.08 -4.02 -16.86
N GLU A 124 -11.75 -4.04 -17.02
CA GLU A 124 -10.80 -3.76 -15.94
C GLU A 124 -10.57 -2.26 -15.77
N TRP A 125 -10.77 -1.77 -14.55
CA TRP A 125 -10.49 -0.39 -14.17
C TRP A 125 -9.01 -0.19 -13.84
N PHE A 126 -8.44 0.92 -14.30
CA PHE A 126 -7.08 1.33 -13.94
C PHE A 126 -6.90 2.85 -13.92
N GLY A 127 -5.96 3.30 -13.10
CA GLY A 127 -5.53 4.69 -13.00
C GLY A 127 -4.35 4.99 -13.92
N VAL A 128 -4.41 6.12 -14.61
CA VAL A 128 -3.26 6.75 -15.26
C VAL A 128 -2.88 7.98 -14.44
N GLY A 129 -1.59 8.18 -14.22
CA GLY A 129 -1.13 9.17 -13.25
C GLY A 129 0.35 9.47 -13.31
N GLU A 130 0.81 10.23 -12.33
CA GLU A 130 2.21 10.63 -12.18
C GLU A 130 2.91 9.74 -11.16
N TRP A 131 4.07 9.19 -11.55
CA TRP A 131 4.97 8.48 -10.65
C TRP A 131 6.13 9.37 -10.21
N LYS A 132 6.44 9.34 -8.91
CA LYS A 132 7.63 9.96 -8.32
C LYS A 132 8.39 8.93 -7.49
N SER A 133 9.61 8.62 -7.88
CA SER A 133 10.46 7.70 -7.12
C SER A 133 10.91 8.30 -5.79
N ARG A 134 11.21 7.46 -4.80
CA ARG A 134 11.77 7.88 -3.51
C ARG A 134 13.00 8.75 -3.68
N ALA A 135 13.91 8.37 -4.58
CA ALA A 135 15.13 9.12 -4.87
C ALA A 135 14.87 10.51 -5.48
N GLU A 136 13.80 10.69 -6.25
CA GLU A 136 13.40 12.01 -6.76
C GLU A 136 12.83 12.89 -5.65
N ILE A 137 12.00 12.31 -4.79
CA ILE A 137 11.39 13.01 -3.65
C ILE A 137 12.47 13.50 -2.69
N GLU A 138 13.40 12.63 -2.29
CA GLU A 138 14.49 13.01 -1.38
C GLU A 138 15.40 14.08 -1.97
N ARG A 139 15.66 14.04 -3.29
CA ARG A 139 16.43 15.10 -3.96
C ARG A 139 15.66 16.43 -3.96
N ALA A 140 14.36 16.40 -4.20
CA ALA A 140 13.52 17.59 -4.16
C ALA A 140 13.45 18.18 -2.74
N GLU A 141 13.30 17.34 -1.71
CA GLU A 141 13.30 17.76 -0.31
C GLU A 141 14.64 18.36 0.10
N LYS A 142 15.77 17.72 -0.25
CA LYS A 142 17.12 18.27 -0.01
C LYS A 142 17.33 19.61 -0.72
N ALA A 143 16.90 19.72 -1.98
CA ALA A 143 16.99 20.98 -2.72
C ALA A 143 16.12 22.08 -2.12
N ALA A 144 14.91 21.74 -1.65
CA ALA A 144 14.01 22.67 -0.98
C ALA A 144 14.57 23.12 0.38
N ALA A 145 15.14 22.21 1.16
CA ALA A 145 15.80 22.52 2.42
C ALA A 145 17.00 23.47 2.22
N ALA A 146 17.85 23.18 1.23
CA ALA A 146 18.97 24.05 0.88
C ALA A 146 18.52 25.44 0.40
N ARG A 147 17.40 25.53 -0.33
CA ARG A 147 16.80 26.83 -0.72
C ARG A 147 16.28 27.59 0.51
N ARG A 148 15.58 26.91 1.42
CA ARG A 148 15.07 27.49 2.67
C ARG A 148 16.18 27.99 3.57
N GLU A 149 17.29 27.27 3.65
CA GLU A 149 18.48 27.68 4.41
C GLU A 149 19.12 28.95 3.81
N LYS A 150 19.24 29.03 2.49
CA LYS A 150 19.75 30.24 1.79
C LYS A 150 18.83 31.46 1.88
N THR A 151 17.54 31.26 2.13
CA THR A 151 16.54 32.33 2.27
C THR A 151 16.15 32.60 3.73
N ARG A 152 16.81 31.98 4.71
CA ARG A 152 16.70 32.42 6.10
C ARG A 152 17.23 33.86 6.16
N PRO A 153 16.40 34.86 6.50
CA PRO A 153 16.92 36.19 6.74
C PRO A 153 17.93 36.07 7.88
N VAL A 154 19.13 36.58 7.65
CA VAL A 154 20.09 36.87 8.72
C VAL A 154 19.36 37.84 9.64
N ALA A 155 18.82 37.31 10.74
CA ALA A 155 18.36 38.13 11.84
C ALA A 155 19.61 38.79 12.42
N ASP A 156 19.87 40.01 11.93
CA ASP A 156 20.38 41.15 12.69
C ASP A 156 21.25 40.80 13.92
N GLU A 157 22.44 40.22 13.69
CA GLU A 157 23.56 40.25 14.64
C GLU A 157 24.49 41.44 14.31
N GLY A 158 23.90 42.58 13.95
CA GLY A 158 24.56 43.88 14.11
C GLY A 158 24.28 44.39 15.52
N PRO A 159 25.27 44.97 16.25
CA PRO A 159 25.01 45.52 17.58
C PRO A 159 23.90 46.59 17.52
N PRO A 160 23.03 46.67 18.55
CA PRO A 160 21.84 47.50 18.52
C PRO A 160 22.20 48.99 18.37
N VAL A 161 21.79 49.59 17.25
CA VAL A 161 21.97 51.03 17.02
C VAL A 161 20.87 51.81 17.73
N LEU A 162 21.24 52.50 18.81
CA LEU A 162 20.39 53.44 19.54
C LEU A 162 20.01 54.63 18.65
N ARG A 163 18.77 54.66 18.14
CA ARG A 163 18.19 55.86 17.53
C ARG A 163 17.81 56.84 18.65
N ARG A 164 18.55 57.94 18.75
CA ARG A 164 18.20 59.08 19.61
C ARG A 164 16.94 59.78 19.05
N PRO A 165 15.93 60.08 19.87
CA PRO A 165 14.91 61.05 19.48
C PRO A 165 15.49 62.45 19.67
N LYS A 166 15.38 63.31 18.66
CA LYS A 166 15.51 64.76 18.85
C LYS A 166 14.23 65.43 18.36
N SER A 167 13.49 65.94 19.34
CA SER A 167 12.32 66.78 19.20
C SER A 167 12.70 68.24 18.91
N GLY A 168 11.85 68.91 18.13
CA GLY A 168 11.59 70.37 18.12
C GLY A 168 12.37 71.21 17.08
N GLU A 169 11.78 72.13 16.30
CA GLU A 169 10.41 72.68 16.27
C GLU A 169 10.23 73.66 15.07
N THR A 170 8.97 74.05 14.75
CA THR A 170 8.42 75.12 13.85
C THR A 170 8.22 74.80 12.37
N GLY A 171 7.07 74.98 11.68
CA GLY A 171 5.70 75.47 11.92
C GLY A 171 4.86 75.34 10.60
N PRO A 172 3.52 75.57 10.56
CA PRO A 172 2.56 74.90 9.64
C PRO A 172 2.14 75.69 8.38
N PRO A 173 1.39 75.06 7.44
CA PRO A 173 0.08 75.61 7.02
C PRO A 173 -0.97 74.50 6.66
N PRO A 174 -2.19 74.78 6.14
CA PRO A 174 -3.42 74.86 6.92
C PRO A 174 -4.50 73.81 6.55
N HIS A 175 -5.51 73.72 7.41
CA HIS A 175 -6.79 73.04 7.20
C HIS A 175 -7.54 73.50 5.94
N LYS A 176 -8.21 72.55 5.28
CA LYS A 176 -9.59 72.75 4.80
C LYS A 176 -10.42 71.50 5.04
N GLN A 177 -11.38 71.67 5.94
CA GLN A 177 -12.52 70.80 6.21
C GLN A 177 -13.72 71.70 5.89
N GLU A 178 -14.58 71.29 4.97
CA GLU A 178 -15.92 71.86 4.82
C GLU A 178 -16.93 70.71 4.77
N ASP A 179 -18.04 71.00 5.43
CA ASP A 179 -19.08 70.12 5.93
C ASP A 179 -20.04 69.55 4.88
N HIS A 180 -20.74 68.52 5.35
CA HIS A 180 -21.87 67.80 4.75
C HIS A 180 -23.09 68.71 4.42
N PRO A 181 -24.11 68.20 3.69
CA PRO A 181 -25.17 67.49 4.42
C PRO A 181 -25.78 66.26 3.73
N LEU A 182 -26.43 65.48 4.60
CA LEU A 182 -27.22 64.26 4.41
C LEU A 182 -28.45 64.45 3.50
N THR A 183 -28.82 63.40 2.76
CA THR A 183 -30.24 62.98 2.60
C THR A 183 -30.29 61.46 2.41
N VAL A 184 -31.23 60.84 3.12
CA VAL A 184 -31.59 59.41 3.27
C VAL A 184 -33.10 59.35 2.88
N PRO A 185 -33.83 58.21 2.67
CA PRO A 185 -33.56 56.85 2.17
C PRO A 185 -34.53 56.38 1.04
N ASP A 186 -34.40 55.10 0.65
CA ASP A 186 -35.48 54.12 0.35
C ASP A 186 -36.14 54.07 -1.05
N LYS A 187 -35.97 52.94 -1.76
CA LYS A 187 -37.08 52.03 -2.15
C LYS A 187 -36.64 50.78 -2.93
N ALA A 188 -37.38 49.70 -2.66
CA ALA A 188 -37.28 48.34 -3.14
C ALA A 188 -37.65 48.08 -4.64
N GLN A 189 -37.09 46.97 -5.18
CA GLN A 189 -37.57 45.91 -6.15
C GLN A 189 -38.90 46.08 -6.95
N PRO A 190 -39.26 45.25 -7.99
CA PRO A 190 -38.59 44.13 -8.69
C PRO A 190 -38.84 44.01 -10.25
N ASP A 191 -38.30 42.93 -10.85
CA ASP A 191 -38.74 42.13 -12.04
C ASP A 191 -38.97 42.72 -13.46
N ARG A 192 -38.24 42.19 -14.48
CA ARG A 192 -38.80 41.24 -15.49
C ARG A 192 -37.78 40.72 -16.55
N PRO A 193 -38.08 39.59 -17.25
CA PRO A 193 -37.14 38.73 -17.99
C PRO A 193 -37.26 38.73 -19.53
N ALA A 194 -36.39 37.90 -20.16
CA ALA A 194 -36.48 37.16 -21.46
C ALA A 194 -35.58 37.68 -22.61
N PRO A 195 -35.26 36.88 -23.68
CA PRO A 195 -35.44 35.44 -23.93
C PRO A 195 -34.17 34.69 -24.45
N ALA A 196 -34.35 33.37 -24.67
CA ALA A 196 -33.37 32.34 -25.05
C ALA A 196 -32.92 32.29 -26.52
N SER A 197 -31.78 31.62 -26.79
CA SER A 197 -31.49 30.80 -28.00
C SER A 197 -30.12 30.06 -27.90
N PRO A 198 -29.86 28.99 -28.70
CA PRO A 198 -29.56 27.64 -28.17
C PRO A 198 -28.15 27.05 -28.49
N VAL A 199 -27.97 25.76 -28.11
CA VAL A 199 -26.95 24.73 -28.47
C VAL A 199 -25.52 24.89 -27.88
N THR A 200 -24.96 23.96 -27.10
CA THR A 200 -24.54 22.57 -27.43
C THR A 200 -24.06 21.86 -26.15
N PRO A 201 -24.10 20.51 -26.05
CA PRO A 201 -23.73 19.80 -24.82
C PRO A 201 -22.20 19.77 -24.67
N SER A 202 -21.68 20.54 -23.74
CA SER A 202 -20.28 20.45 -23.30
C SER A 202 -20.14 19.26 -22.36
N ALA A 203 -19.34 18.27 -22.77
CA ALA A 203 -18.99 17.11 -21.97
C ALA A 203 -18.18 17.54 -20.73
N SER A 204 -18.89 17.82 -19.64
CA SER A 204 -18.30 18.04 -18.33
C SER A 204 -17.86 16.71 -17.72
N ALA A 205 -16.60 16.65 -17.31
CA ALA A 205 -16.09 15.69 -16.34
C ALA A 205 -17.12 15.47 -15.22
N GLY A 206 -17.48 14.19 -15.00
CA GLY A 206 -18.60 13.81 -14.14
C GLY A 206 -18.56 14.50 -12.78
N ALA A 207 -19.66 15.20 -12.49
CA ALA A 207 -19.95 15.76 -11.17
C ALA A 207 -19.69 14.69 -10.10
N SER A 208 -18.69 14.93 -9.27
CA SER A 208 -18.40 14.06 -8.13
C SER A 208 -19.39 14.41 -7.02
N ASP A 209 -20.10 13.42 -6.50
CA ASP A 209 -21.05 13.57 -5.40
C ASP A 209 -20.33 14.19 -4.17
N PRO A 210 -20.82 15.32 -3.62
CA PRO A 210 -20.23 15.95 -2.43
C PRO A 210 -20.11 15.06 -1.20
N ASP A 211 -20.97 14.05 -1.07
CA ASP A 211 -20.98 13.13 0.09
C ASP A 211 -20.08 11.91 -0.10
N ARG A 212 -19.37 11.83 -1.24
CA ARG A 212 -18.48 10.73 -1.54
C ARG A 212 -17.22 10.77 -0.68
N PRO A 213 -16.84 9.67 0.01
CA PRO A 213 -15.60 9.65 0.78
C PRO A 213 -14.39 9.91 -0.12
N THR A 214 -13.29 10.45 0.43
CA THR A 214 -12.07 10.75 -0.35
C THR A 214 -10.84 10.13 0.26
N LEU A 215 -9.96 9.59 -0.59
CA LEU A 215 -8.63 9.06 -0.23
C LEU A 215 -7.54 10.15 -0.25
N ARG A 216 -7.94 11.42 -0.24
CA ARG A 216 -7.00 12.54 -0.30
C ARG A 216 -6.36 12.73 1.06
N ARG A 217 -5.03 12.81 1.10
CA ARG A 217 -4.29 13.04 2.34
C ARG A 217 -4.67 14.42 2.91
N GLY A 218 -5.28 14.46 4.09
CA GLY A 218 -5.57 15.71 4.81
C GLY A 218 -4.29 16.52 5.06
N GLY A 219 -4.36 17.85 4.89
CA GLY A 219 -3.21 18.74 4.74
C GLY A 219 -2.12 18.67 5.83
N GLY A 220 -0.88 18.91 5.41
CA GLY A 220 0.26 19.19 6.31
C GLY A 220 1.65 18.76 5.81
N GLY A 221 1.74 17.81 4.89
CA GLY A 221 2.98 17.51 4.16
C GLY A 221 2.88 18.07 2.75
N SER A 222 3.75 19.01 2.39
CA SER A 222 3.78 19.75 1.11
C SER A 222 3.03 19.05 -0.02
N GLN A 223 1.74 19.37 -0.12
CA GLN A 223 0.95 19.05 -1.29
C GLN A 223 1.51 19.92 -2.41
N VAL A 224 2.11 19.29 -3.42
CA VAL A 224 2.48 19.99 -4.64
C VAL A 224 1.19 20.14 -5.45
N SER A 225 0.32 21.06 -5.02
CA SER A 225 -0.81 21.53 -5.81
C SER A 225 -0.24 22.41 -6.92
N ALA A 226 -0.21 21.90 -8.15
CA ALA A 226 -0.04 22.74 -9.32
C ALA A 226 -1.42 23.23 -9.78
N THR A 227 -1.85 24.37 -9.24
CA THR A 227 -2.95 25.16 -9.83
C THR A 227 -2.38 25.93 -11.01
N LEU A 228 -2.89 25.70 -12.22
CA LEU A 228 -2.66 26.57 -13.37
C LEU A 228 -3.96 27.31 -13.66
N GLU A 229 -4.01 28.61 -13.34
CA GLU A 229 -4.91 29.56 -14.00
C GLU A 229 -4.45 29.77 -15.47
N PRO A 230 -5.37 29.90 -16.43
CA PRO A 230 -5.02 30.10 -17.84
C PRO A 230 -4.79 31.58 -18.15
N PRO A 231 -3.64 31.98 -18.75
CA PRO A 231 -3.52 33.28 -19.42
C PRO A 231 -4.12 33.22 -20.84
N PRO A 232 -4.52 34.37 -21.43
CA PRO A 232 -5.33 34.42 -22.64
C PRO A 232 -4.54 34.14 -23.92
N VAL A 233 -5.26 33.53 -24.86
CA VAL A 233 -4.92 33.15 -26.24
C VAL A 233 -4.07 34.16 -27.02
N THR A 234 -2.89 33.72 -27.47
CA THR A 234 -2.33 34.01 -28.79
C THR A 234 -1.52 32.80 -29.27
N ALA A 235 -1.78 32.35 -30.50
CA ALA A 235 -1.06 31.26 -31.18
C ALA A 235 -0.52 31.80 -32.52
N PRO A 236 0.42 31.14 -33.21
CA PRO A 236 1.56 30.34 -32.74
C PRO A 236 2.87 30.62 -33.53
N LYS A 237 4.04 30.25 -32.99
CA LYS A 237 5.18 29.79 -33.82
C LYS A 237 6.15 28.87 -33.06
N ALA A 238 6.13 27.61 -33.50
CA ALA A 238 7.18 26.59 -33.54
C ALA A 238 8.23 26.43 -32.41
N ALA A 239 8.28 25.17 -31.96
CA ALA A 239 9.44 24.41 -31.46
C ALA A 239 10.00 24.75 -30.06
N GLY A 240 9.69 23.87 -29.11
CA GLY A 240 10.35 23.77 -27.80
C GLY A 240 9.63 22.73 -26.94
N ASP A 241 10.31 21.62 -26.64
CA ASP A 241 9.78 20.41 -26.03
C ASP A 241 9.01 20.62 -24.71
N HIS A 242 7.72 20.28 -24.74
CA HIS A 242 6.94 19.89 -23.56
C HIS A 242 6.49 18.43 -23.77
N PRO A 243 6.71 17.51 -22.82
CA PRO A 243 6.28 16.12 -22.98
C PRO A 243 4.76 16.08 -22.90
N THR A 244 4.12 16.00 -24.07
CA THR A 244 2.69 15.77 -24.24
C THR A 244 2.28 14.44 -23.60
N LEU A 245 1.30 14.53 -22.71
CA LEU A 245 0.56 13.44 -22.08
C LEU A 245 -0.28 12.69 -23.13
N ALA A 246 0.37 11.98 -24.06
CA ALA A 246 -0.29 11.31 -25.18
C ALA A 246 0.48 10.09 -25.73
N LYS A 247 1.19 9.34 -24.87
CA LYS A 247 1.66 8.00 -25.27
C LYS A 247 0.97 6.95 -24.41
N ARG A 248 0.03 6.26 -25.05
CA ARG A 248 -0.65 5.05 -24.57
C ARG A 248 0.40 4.05 -24.05
N PRO A 249 0.48 3.76 -22.74
CA PRO A 249 1.11 2.54 -22.26
C PRO A 249 0.09 1.41 -22.49
N GLY A 250 0.43 0.41 -23.31
CA GLY A 250 -0.50 -0.68 -23.64
C GLY A 250 -0.34 -1.30 -25.03
N GLY A 251 0.70 -0.94 -25.79
CA GLY A 251 1.12 -1.76 -26.93
C GLY A 251 1.99 -2.95 -26.47
N PRO A 252 2.08 -4.04 -27.24
CA PRO A 252 2.92 -5.22 -26.94
C PRO A 252 4.42 -4.91 -26.76
N ALA A 253 4.85 -3.67 -27.00
CA ALA A 253 6.21 -3.17 -26.80
C ALA A 253 6.49 -2.59 -25.39
N PHE A 254 5.53 -2.62 -24.47
CA PHE A 254 5.71 -2.12 -23.10
C PHE A 254 5.27 -3.18 -22.08
N GLN A 255 6.21 -3.99 -21.61
CA GLN A 255 5.98 -4.86 -20.45
C GLN A 255 6.19 -4.06 -19.16
N ALA A 256 5.43 -4.38 -18.11
CA ALA A 256 5.68 -3.81 -16.78
C ALA A 256 7.08 -4.23 -16.34
N ALA A 257 8.00 -3.28 -16.26
CA ALA A 257 9.37 -3.51 -15.85
C ALA A 257 9.47 -3.66 -14.33
N GLN A 258 8.57 -3.02 -13.60
CA GLN A 258 8.52 -3.03 -12.13
C GLN A 258 7.07 -2.98 -11.67
N VAL A 259 6.76 -3.75 -10.63
CA VAL A 259 5.45 -3.74 -9.98
C VAL A 259 5.66 -3.49 -8.49
N PHE A 260 4.95 -2.52 -7.95
CA PHE A 260 4.97 -2.19 -6.52
C PHE A 260 3.59 -2.39 -5.92
N LEU A 261 3.54 -2.90 -4.71
CA LEU A 261 2.34 -2.81 -3.87
C LEU A 261 2.17 -1.35 -3.44
N ALA A 262 0.95 -0.85 -3.35
CA ALA A 262 0.72 0.53 -2.96
C ALA A 262 -0.49 0.69 -2.05
N VAL A 263 -0.40 1.65 -1.14
CA VAL A 263 -1.41 1.96 -0.13
C VAL A 263 -1.82 3.42 -0.20
N SER A 264 -3.11 3.70 -0.01
CA SER A 264 -3.64 5.05 0.11
C SER A 264 -4.58 5.14 1.31
N ASP A 265 -4.38 6.17 2.12
CA ASP A 265 -5.09 6.44 3.36
C ASP A 265 -5.40 7.95 3.47
N PRO A 266 -6.61 8.36 3.89
CA PRO A 266 -6.96 9.77 4.08
C PRO A 266 -6.09 10.47 5.14
N ASP A 267 -5.75 9.76 6.21
CA ASP A 267 -4.92 10.27 7.31
C ASP A 267 -3.41 10.08 7.04
N GLY A 268 -3.07 9.54 5.87
CA GLY A 268 -1.74 9.04 5.57
C GLY A 268 -1.51 7.62 6.08
N THR A 269 -0.51 6.99 5.48
CA THR A 269 -0.16 5.56 5.57
C THR A 269 0.47 5.13 6.89
N GLY A 270 0.82 6.10 7.75
CA GLY A 270 1.56 5.85 8.99
C GLY A 270 3.03 5.49 8.74
N PRO A 271 3.74 5.01 9.78
CA PRO A 271 5.13 4.58 9.64
C PRO A 271 5.22 3.27 8.84
N THR A 272 5.95 3.30 7.74
CA THR A 272 6.30 2.14 6.90
C THR A 272 7.49 1.38 7.46
N ARG A 273 7.56 0.07 7.21
CA ARG A 273 8.65 -0.80 7.69
C ARG A 273 8.92 -1.93 6.71
N SER A 274 10.20 -2.31 6.58
CA SER A 274 10.60 -3.46 5.78
C SER A 274 10.04 -4.74 6.40
N TYR A 275 9.44 -5.58 5.57
CA TYR A 275 9.06 -6.94 5.91
C TYR A 275 10.15 -7.94 5.56
N ALA A 276 11.22 -7.53 4.87
CA ALA A 276 12.30 -8.44 4.53
C ALA A 276 12.94 -9.00 5.81
N PHE A 277 13.07 -10.32 5.89
CA PHE A 277 13.68 -10.95 7.07
C PHE A 277 15.20 -10.70 7.09
N PRO A 278 15.76 -10.17 8.18
CA PRO A 278 17.19 -9.89 8.28
C PRO A 278 17.98 -11.13 8.74
N TRP A 279 18.27 -12.06 7.83
CA TRP A 279 19.11 -13.24 8.10
C TRP A 279 20.57 -13.07 7.68
N LYS A 280 21.43 -13.94 8.23
CA LYS A 280 22.81 -14.13 7.74
C LYS A 280 22.80 -15.01 6.50
N ALA A 281 23.77 -14.84 5.60
CA ALA A 281 23.83 -15.57 4.32
C ALA A 281 23.85 -17.11 4.47
N GLU A 282 24.50 -17.64 5.52
CA GLU A 282 24.54 -19.09 5.77
C GLU A 282 23.18 -19.65 6.22
N GLU A 283 22.52 -18.94 7.13
CA GLU A 283 21.18 -19.28 7.62
C GLU A 283 20.15 -19.21 6.50
N GLU A 284 20.21 -18.14 5.70
CA GLU A 284 19.40 -17.97 4.50
C GLU A 284 19.55 -19.17 3.56
N ARG A 285 20.78 -19.57 3.23
CA ARG A 285 21.04 -20.70 2.35
C ARG A 285 20.48 -22.00 2.89
N ALA A 286 20.64 -22.25 4.20
CA ALA A 286 20.15 -23.46 4.85
C ALA A 286 18.61 -23.51 4.87
N LEU A 287 17.94 -22.42 5.26
CA LEU A 287 16.48 -22.32 5.29
C LEU A 287 15.88 -22.43 3.89
N LYS A 288 16.47 -21.75 2.91
CA LYS A 288 16.05 -21.85 1.50
C LYS A 288 16.13 -23.29 1.01
N ALA A 289 17.24 -23.99 1.26
CA ALA A 289 17.40 -25.39 0.86
C ALA A 289 16.35 -26.31 1.52
N LYS A 290 16.13 -26.17 2.84
CA LYS A 290 15.11 -26.95 3.56
C LYS A 290 13.70 -26.69 3.02
N THR A 291 13.39 -25.44 2.70
CA THR A 291 12.04 -25.07 2.22
C THR A 291 11.82 -25.50 0.77
N ILE A 292 12.86 -25.48 -0.07
CA ILE A 292 12.81 -26.09 -1.41
C ILE A 292 12.53 -27.59 -1.30
N ALA A 293 13.19 -28.31 -0.38
CA ALA A 293 12.93 -29.73 -0.17
C ALA A 293 11.47 -30.01 0.28
N LEU A 294 10.86 -29.13 1.08
CA LEU A 294 9.43 -29.21 1.40
C LEU A 294 8.56 -29.04 0.13
N ALA A 295 8.90 -28.09 -0.74
CA ALA A 295 8.18 -27.88 -2.00
C ALA A 295 8.33 -29.07 -2.95
N GLU A 296 9.52 -29.66 -3.06
CA GLU A 296 9.76 -30.89 -3.84
C GLU A 296 8.89 -32.04 -3.33
N ALA A 297 8.79 -32.20 -2.01
CA ALA A 297 7.95 -33.22 -1.41
C ALA A 297 6.46 -33.01 -1.73
N GLU A 298 5.96 -31.78 -1.74
CA GLU A 298 4.57 -31.48 -2.13
C GLU A 298 4.31 -31.74 -3.62
N VAL A 299 5.24 -31.39 -4.51
CA VAL A 299 5.14 -31.73 -5.94
C VAL A 299 5.17 -33.25 -6.17
N ALA A 300 6.03 -33.97 -5.45
CA ALA A 300 6.08 -35.43 -5.52
C ALA A 300 4.77 -36.07 -5.04
N LYS A 301 4.16 -35.55 -3.96
CA LYS A 301 2.83 -35.98 -3.47
C LYS A 301 1.74 -35.72 -4.51
N TYR A 302 1.72 -34.53 -5.10
CA TYR A 302 0.77 -34.14 -6.14
C TYR A 302 0.85 -35.08 -7.36
N ARG A 303 2.06 -35.35 -7.86
CA ARG A 303 2.29 -36.28 -8.98
C ARG A 303 1.92 -37.72 -8.63
N ALA A 304 2.20 -38.18 -7.42
CA ALA A 304 1.83 -39.53 -6.99
C ALA A 304 0.30 -39.71 -6.89
N ALA A 305 -0.43 -38.68 -6.47
CA ALA A 305 -1.89 -38.71 -6.40
C ALA A 305 -2.55 -38.79 -7.78
N ARG A 306 -1.96 -38.13 -8.80
CA ARG A 306 -2.46 -38.17 -10.19
C ARG A 306 -1.89 -39.32 -11.05
N GLY A 307 -0.73 -39.85 -10.69
CA GLY A 307 -0.09 -41.00 -11.34
C GLY A 307 -0.60 -42.37 -10.86
N GLY A 308 -1.67 -42.41 -10.06
CA GLY A 308 -2.35 -43.65 -9.67
C GLY A 308 -3.01 -44.28 -10.89
N ALA A 309 -2.58 -45.48 -11.27
CA ALA A 309 -3.20 -46.29 -12.31
C ALA A 309 -4.74 -46.35 -12.14
N PRO A 310 -5.53 -46.46 -13.23
CA PRO A 310 -6.97 -46.63 -13.13
C PRO A 310 -7.31 -47.84 -12.24
N PRO A 311 -8.44 -47.84 -11.52
CA PRO A 311 -8.81 -48.96 -10.67
C PRO A 311 -8.94 -50.20 -11.56
N ALA A 312 -7.94 -51.09 -11.50
CA ALA A 312 -8.03 -52.38 -12.13
C ALA A 312 -9.25 -53.08 -11.53
N LYS A 313 -10.21 -53.42 -12.40
CA LYS A 313 -11.35 -54.26 -12.04
C LYS A 313 -10.80 -55.47 -11.29
N GLN A 314 -11.20 -55.62 -10.04
CA GLN A 314 -10.84 -56.75 -9.20
C GLN A 314 -11.52 -58.00 -9.78
N THR A 315 -10.78 -58.77 -10.58
CA THR A 315 -11.13 -60.17 -10.84
C THR A 315 -10.55 -61.01 -9.70
N PRO A 316 -11.36 -61.81 -8.98
CA PRO A 316 -10.87 -62.58 -7.83
C PRO A 316 -10.03 -63.76 -8.32
N GLY A 317 -8.70 -63.63 -8.22
CA GLY A 317 -7.73 -64.66 -8.59
C GLY A 317 -6.70 -64.87 -7.48
N LYS A 318 -6.50 -66.13 -7.08
CA LYS A 318 -5.67 -66.67 -6.00
C LYS A 318 -4.39 -65.89 -5.66
N GLN A 319 -4.22 -65.64 -4.36
CA GLN A 319 -3.02 -65.08 -3.75
C GLN A 319 -1.88 -66.11 -3.72
N THR A 320 -0.78 -65.80 -4.40
CA THR A 320 0.55 -66.40 -4.17
C THR A 320 1.43 -65.38 -3.45
N PRO A 321 2.17 -65.78 -2.40
CA PRO A 321 3.04 -64.86 -1.67
C PRO A 321 4.35 -64.69 -2.44
N GLY A 322 4.51 -63.56 -3.14
CA GLY A 322 5.69 -63.30 -3.96
C GLY A 322 6.01 -61.82 -4.13
N LYS A 323 7.13 -61.42 -3.52
CA LYS A 323 8.00 -60.28 -3.87
C LYS A 323 7.39 -58.87 -3.68
N ARG A 324 7.83 -58.19 -2.60
CA ARG A 324 7.78 -56.72 -2.47
C ARG A 324 8.45 -56.10 -3.70
N THR A 325 7.65 -55.61 -4.64
CA THR A 325 8.13 -54.75 -5.72
C THR A 325 8.63 -53.46 -5.08
N ALA A 326 9.91 -53.15 -5.31
CA ALA A 326 10.50 -51.89 -4.90
C ALA A 326 9.65 -50.75 -5.46
N LYS A 327 9.13 -49.90 -4.57
CA LYS A 327 8.39 -48.69 -4.92
C LYS A 327 9.30 -47.89 -5.86
N LYS A 328 8.95 -47.83 -7.16
CA LYS A 328 9.69 -47.05 -8.17
C LYS A 328 9.92 -45.66 -7.57
N ALA A 329 11.19 -45.31 -7.36
CA ALA A 329 11.54 -44.02 -6.78
C ALA A 329 10.83 -42.94 -7.60
N ALA A 330 10.09 -42.05 -6.92
CA ALA A 330 9.46 -40.93 -7.60
C ALA A 330 10.55 -40.16 -8.36
N PRO A 331 10.31 -39.78 -9.62
CA PRO A 331 11.31 -39.04 -10.39
C PRO A 331 11.68 -37.76 -9.64
N ALA A 332 12.99 -37.48 -9.59
CA ALA A 332 13.50 -36.28 -8.93
C ALA A 332 12.82 -35.02 -9.49
N VAL A 333 12.32 -34.16 -8.59
CA VAL A 333 11.71 -32.89 -8.97
C VAL A 333 12.83 -31.92 -9.32
N LYS A 334 12.85 -31.44 -10.56
CA LYS A 334 13.74 -30.35 -10.97
C LYS A 334 12.90 -29.09 -11.08
N PHE A 335 13.27 -28.06 -10.32
CA PHE A 335 12.60 -26.79 -10.39
C PHE A 335 13.27 -25.83 -11.38
N GLU A 336 12.43 -25.00 -11.98
CA GLU A 336 12.69 -23.86 -12.82
C GLU A 336 12.04 -22.62 -12.17
N ASN A 337 12.61 -21.43 -12.41
CA ASN A 337 12.08 -20.16 -11.88
C ASN A 337 11.86 -20.15 -10.36
N VAL A 338 12.75 -20.78 -9.60
CA VAL A 338 12.66 -20.85 -8.14
C VAL A 338 12.87 -19.47 -7.53
N GLN A 339 11.88 -18.99 -6.80
CA GLN A 339 12.01 -17.83 -5.93
C GLN A 339 11.74 -18.28 -4.49
N VAL A 340 12.64 -17.92 -3.59
CA VAL A 340 12.44 -18.11 -2.15
C VAL A 340 12.66 -16.78 -1.45
N THR A 341 11.58 -16.26 -0.88
CA THR A 341 11.57 -15.01 -0.12
C THR A 341 11.29 -15.32 1.35
N GLY A 342 11.86 -14.52 2.25
CA GLY A 342 11.62 -14.61 3.69
C GLY A 342 11.13 -13.28 4.21
N TYR A 343 10.07 -13.31 5.00
CA TYR A 343 9.44 -12.14 5.59
C TYR A 343 9.35 -12.26 7.11
N ASP A 344 9.38 -11.13 7.81
CA ASP A 344 8.94 -10.99 9.20
C ASP A 344 7.61 -10.24 9.21
N LEU A 345 6.50 -10.95 9.02
CA LEU A 345 5.18 -10.32 8.87
C LEU A 345 4.60 -9.87 10.22
N ALA A 346 4.90 -10.62 11.29
CA ALA A 346 4.39 -10.33 12.62
C ALA A 346 5.26 -9.32 13.40
N LEU A 347 6.47 -9.04 12.92
CA LEU A 347 7.53 -8.34 13.66
C LEU A 347 7.88 -9.01 14.99
N ASP A 348 7.91 -10.33 14.97
CA ASP A 348 8.32 -11.16 16.10
C ASP A 348 9.67 -11.84 15.83
N ASN A 349 10.38 -11.42 14.77
CA ASN A 349 11.65 -12.01 14.34
C ASN A 349 11.53 -13.52 14.05
N ASN A 350 10.35 -13.96 13.63
CA ASN A 350 10.10 -15.30 13.12
C ASN A 350 9.91 -15.23 11.61
N VAL A 351 10.61 -16.07 10.86
CA VAL A 351 10.57 -15.98 9.40
C VAL A 351 9.40 -16.77 8.82
N GLU A 352 8.62 -16.07 7.99
CA GLU A 352 7.68 -16.66 7.04
C GLU A 352 8.36 -16.77 5.66
N LEU A 353 8.63 -18.01 5.25
CA LEU A 353 9.24 -18.35 3.97
C LEU A 353 8.16 -18.60 2.91
N VAL A 354 8.29 -17.97 1.75
CA VAL A 354 7.44 -18.21 0.58
C VAL A 354 8.29 -18.74 -0.56
N VAL A 355 7.94 -19.92 -1.06
CA VAL A 355 8.55 -20.54 -2.25
C VAL A 355 7.55 -20.48 -3.37
N THR A 356 7.95 -19.93 -4.52
CA THR A 356 7.27 -20.10 -5.79
C THR A 356 8.22 -20.75 -6.78
N ALA A 357 7.77 -21.79 -7.46
CA ALA A 357 8.59 -22.50 -8.44
C ALA A 357 7.73 -23.23 -9.47
N THR A 358 8.35 -23.58 -10.60
CA THR A 358 7.75 -24.42 -11.63
C THR A 358 8.58 -25.69 -11.78
N ALA A 359 7.95 -26.85 -11.93
CA ALA A 359 8.60 -28.11 -12.26
C ALA A 359 7.96 -28.68 -13.53
N ALA A 360 8.54 -28.36 -14.69
CA ALA A 360 7.96 -28.59 -16.01
C ALA A 360 6.60 -27.85 -16.17
N ASP A 361 5.49 -28.58 -16.15
CA ASP A 361 4.12 -28.07 -16.27
C ASP A 361 3.42 -27.86 -14.91
N VAL A 362 4.07 -28.27 -13.81
CA VAL A 362 3.55 -28.15 -12.45
C VAL A 362 4.02 -26.86 -11.80
N PHE A 363 3.11 -26.08 -11.24
CA PHE A 363 3.37 -24.88 -10.45
C PHE A 363 3.23 -25.20 -8.96
N VAL A 364 4.14 -24.69 -8.14
CA VAL A 364 4.07 -24.82 -6.68
C VAL A 364 4.23 -23.46 -6.01
N THR A 365 3.36 -23.21 -5.04
CA THR A 365 3.50 -22.12 -4.07
C THR A 365 3.37 -22.70 -2.68
N LEU A 366 4.41 -22.53 -1.87
CA LEU A 366 4.49 -23.06 -0.51
C LEU A 366 4.83 -21.93 0.46
N VAL A 367 4.10 -21.86 1.56
CA VAL A 367 4.38 -20.95 2.68
C VAL A 367 4.75 -21.78 3.90
N ALA A 368 5.88 -21.48 4.50
CA ALA A 368 6.40 -22.14 5.70
C ALA A 368 6.74 -21.10 6.76
N ARG A 369 6.72 -21.52 8.03
CA ARG A 369 7.15 -20.71 9.17
C ARG A 369 8.16 -21.49 9.99
N THR A 370 9.16 -20.82 10.55
CA THR A 370 10.12 -21.52 11.42
C THR A 370 9.50 -21.85 12.79
N ASP A 371 9.84 -23.04 13.29
CA ASP A 371 9.61 -23.42 14.68
C ASP A 371 10.73 -22.90 15.61
N LEU A 372 10.70 -23.30 16.88
CA LEU A 372 11.68 -22.90 17.90
C LEU A 372 13.11 -23.38 17.58
N GLU A 373 13.25 -24.37 16.69
CA GLU A 373 14.53 -24.94 16.28
C GLU A 373 15.02 -24.35 14.95
N PHE A 374 14.40 -23.27 14.47
CA PHE A 374 14.66 -22.67 13.16
C PHE A 374 14.54 -23.68 12.01
N THR A 375 13.59 -24.62 12.13
CA THR A 375 13.23 -25.54 11.05
C THR A 375 11.94 -25.07 10.39
N PRO A 376 11.92 -24.91 9.05
CA PRO A 376 10.71 -24.48 8.36
C PRO A 376 9.64 -25.57 8.43
N GLN A 377 8.47 -25.20 8.91
CA GLN A 377 7.27 -26.02 8.96
C GLN A 377 6.28 -25.49 7.93
N LYS A 378 5.77 -26.37 7.07
CA LYS A 378 4.75 -26.00 6.06
C LYS A 378 3.48 -25.51 6.77
N VAL A 379 3.06 -24.30 6.43
CA VAL A 379 1.79 -23.69 6.87
C VAL A 379 0.73 -23.82 5.78
N PHE A 380 1.14 -23.64 4.53
CA PHE A 380 0.25 -23.71 3.37
C PHE A 380 1.04 -24.23 2.15
N ALA A 381 0.37 -24.96 1.27
CA ALA A 381 0.89 -25.25 -0.05
C ALA A 381 -0.26 -25.39 -1.05
N VAL A 382 -0.04 -24.86 -2.25
CA VAL A 382 -0.83 -25.15 -3.43
C VAL A 382 0.10 -25.66 -4.51
N VAL A 383 -0.29 -26.78 -5.11
CA VAL A 383 0.39 -27.38 -6.26
C VAL A 383 -0.68 -27.57 -7.32
N THR A 384 -0.41 -27.14 -8.53
CA THR A 384 -1.31 -27.30 -9.68
C THR A 384 -0.50 -27.49 -10.96
N ASP A 385 -1.15 -27.80 -12.07
CA ASP A 385 -0.55 -27.85 -13.40
C ASP A 385 -1.44 -27.09 -14.39
N LYS A 386 -1.01 -27.01 -15.65
CA LYS A 386 -1.74 -26.27 -16.68
C LYS A 386 -3.14 -26.81 -16.97
N ASP A 387 -3.35 -28.11 -16.76
CA ASP A 387 -4.60 -28.80 -17.12
C ASP A 387 -5.64 -28.76 -15.99
N HIS A 388 -5.27 -28.23 -14.81
CA HIS A 388 -6.15 -28.17 -13.64
C HIS A 388 -6.27 -26.77 -13.03
N LEU A 389 -5.99 -25.72 -13.82
CA LEU A 389 -6.14 -24.33 -13.36
C LEU A 389 -7.59 -23.95 -13.07
N ASP A 390 -8.56 -24.68 -13.60
CA ASP A 390 -9.99 -24.57 -13.32
C ASP A 390 -10.34 -25.03 -11.89
N ALA A 391 -9.72 -26.12 -11.42
CA ALA A 391 -9.99 -26.74 -10.13
C ALA A 391 -9.06 -26.24 -9.02
N ILE A 392 -7.76 -26.08 -9.32
CA ILE A 392 -6.74 -25.63 -8.39
C ILE A 392 -5.99 -24.47 -9.03
N PRO A 393 -6.26 -23.22 -8.63
CA PRO A 393 -5.61 -22.09 -9.25
C PRO A 393 -4.13 -22.02 -8.85
N ARG A 394 -3.32 -21.47 -9.76
CA ARG A 394 -1.92 -21.13 -9.47
C ARG A 394 -1.90 -19.86 -8.62
N MET A 395 -1.18 -19.87 -7.51
CA MET A 395 -0.97 -18.66 -6.70
C MET A 395 0.41 -18.06 -6.98
N GLU A 396 0.47 -16.80 -7.37
CA GLU A 396 1.71 -16.06 -7.57
C GLU A 396 1.84 -15.01 -6.47
N LEU A 397 2.95 -15.03 -5.74
CA LEU A 397 3.19 -14.02 -4.72
C LEU A 397 3.37 -12.66 -5.38
N VAL A 398 2.57 -11.67 -4.96
CA VAL A 398 2.80 -10.26 -5.31
C VAL A 398 3.74 -9.63 -4.29
N GLY A 399 3.51 -9.89 -3.00
CA GLY A 399 4.41 -9.47 -1.91
C GLY A 399 3.68 -9.21 -0.58
N PRO A 400 4.44 -8.78 0.43
CA PRO A 400 3.90 -8.44 1.75
C PRO A 400 3.36 -6.99 1.78
N ILE A 401 2.26 -6.77 2.50
CA ILE A 401 1.64 -5.45 2.64
C ILE A 401 0.99 -5.30 4.02
N ASP A 402 1.08 -4.11 4.62
CA ASP A 402 0.26 -3.73 5.78
C ASP A 402 -1.16 -3.44 5.26
N ALA A 403 -2.02 -4.44 5.22
CA ALA A 403 -3.31 -4.27 4.56
C ALA A 403 -4.27 -3.43 5.42
N ASP A 404 -4.29 -3.66 6.74
CA ASP A 404 -5.21 -3.00 7.66
C ASP A 404 -4.62 -1.77 8.39
N GLY A 405 -3.35 -1.45 8.12
CA GLY A 405 -2.64 -0.31 8.71
C GLY A 405 -2.25 -0.49 10.18
N LYS A 406 -2.41 -1.71 10.72
CA LYS A 406 -2.02 -2.04 12.10
C LYS A 406 -0.52 -2.37 12.19
N GLY A 407 0.18 -2.39 11.06
CA GLY A 407 1.61 -2.63 10.91
C GLY A 407 1.93 -4.06 10.50
N ARG A 408 1.11 -5.05 10.89
CA ARG A 408 1.39 -6.45 10.57
C ARG A 408 1.29 -6.66 9.05
N GLY A 409 2.15 -7.52 8.53
CA GLY A 409 2.14 -7.86 7.12
C GLY A 409 1.12 -8.96 6.81
N GLU A 410 0.42 -8.78 5.71
CA GLU A 410 -0.34 -9.80 5.00
C GLU A 410 0.35 -10.11 3.67
N LEU A 411 0.10 -11.30 3.13
CA LEU A 411 0.59 -11.68 1.81
C LEU A 411 -0.51 -11.47 0.78
N LEU A 412 -0.21 -10.67 -0.26
CA LEU A 412 -1.07 -10.57 -1.44
C LEU A 412 -0.60 -11.56 -2.51
N PHE A 413 -1.54 -12.33 -3.03
CA PHE A 413 -1.32 -13.24 -4.14
C PHE A 413 -2.18 -12.87 -5.34
N ARG A 414 -1.63 -13.06 -6.54
CA ARG A 414 -2.40 -13.18 -7.77
C ARG A 414 -2.79 -14.65 -7.94
N ILE A 415 -4.07 -14.92 -7.99
CA ILE A 415 -4.65 -16.25 -8.13
C ILE A 415 -5.04 -16.42 -9.59
N VAL A 416 -4.30 -17.24 -10.33
CA VAL A 416 -4.46 -17.44 -11.77
C VAL A 416 -5.19 -18.76 -12.01
N GLY A 417 -6.35 -18.67 -12.66
CA GLY A 417 -7.13 -19.81 -13.12
C GLY A 417 -7.06 -19.97 -14.64
N GLU A 418 -7.94 -20.78 -15.20
CA GLU A 418 -8.10 -20.88 -16.66
C GLU A 418 -8.72 -19.58 -17.20
N GLY A 419 -7.97 -18.87 -18.04
CA GLY A 419 -8.43 -17.64 -18.71
C GLY A 419 -8.77 -16.45 -17.80
N SER A 420 -8.50 -16.54 -16.50
CA SER A 420 -8.86 -15.48 -15.53
C SER A 420 -7.86 -15.38 -14.39
N TYR A 421 -7.87 -14.24 -13.70
CA TYR A 421 -7.14 -14.07 -12.45
C TYR A 421 -7.94 -13.29 -11.41
N ARG A 422 -7.53 -13.41 -10.16
CA ARG A 422 -8.06 -12.67 -9.00
C ARG A 422 -6.90 -12.26 -8.10
N TYR A 423 -7.15 -11.36 -7.18
CA TYR A 423 -6.25 -11.11 -6.06
C TYR A 423 -6.83 -11.70 -4.79
N GLY A 424 -5.95 -12.24 -3.94
CA GLY A 424 -6.32 -12.75 -2.62
C GLY A 424 -5.34 -12.26 -1.56
N LEU A 425 -5.89 -11.81 -0.44
CA LEU A 425 -5.15 -11.32 0.72
C LEU A 425 -5.19 -12.38 1.81
N TYR A 426 -4.03 -12.77 2.31
CA TYR A 426 -3.88 -13.86 3.27
C TYR A 426 -3.05 -13.44 4.47
N ARG A 427 -3.42 -13.93 5.65
CA ARG A 427 -2.63 -13.75 6.87
C ARG A 427 -1.94 -15.05 7.23
N VAL A 428 -0.64 -15.01 7.43
CA VAL A 428 0.11 -16.18 7.89
C VAL A 428 -0.02 -16.28 9.42
N LEU A 429 -0.46 -17.44 9.90
CA LEU A 429 -0.53 -17.81 11.30
C LEU A 429 0.31 -19.07 11.54
N ARG A 430 0.48 -19.46 12.81
CA ARG A 430 1.23 -20.66 13.18
C ARG A 430 0.68 -21.93 12.51
N ASP A 431 -0.64 -22.07 12.49
CA ASP A 431 -1.31 -23.32 12.11
C ASP A 431 -2.00 -23.25 10.74
N GLY A 432 -1.91 -22.12 10.05
CA GLY A 432 -2.55 -21.97 8.75
C GLY A 432 -2.39 -20.58 8.13
N MET A 433 -2.90 -20.45 6.92
CA MET A 433 -2.89 -19.21 6.15
C MET A 433 -4.33 -18.85 5.77
N PRO A 434 -5.15 -18.31 6.70
CA PRO A 434 -6.51 -17.90 6.40
C PRO A 434 -6.56 -16.79 5.34
N GLU A 435 -7.53 -16.92 4.44
CA GLU A 435 -7.93 -15.86 3.52
C GLU A 435 -8.67 -14.77 4.29
N LEU A 436 -8.24 -13.52 4.11
CA LEU A 436 -8.92 -12.35 4.65
C LEU A 436 -9.90 -11.75 3.65
N TRP A 437 -9.53 -11.78 2.38
CA TRP A 437 -10.31 -11.19 1.30
C TRP A 437 -9.88 -11.74 -0.06
N ARG A 438 -10.80 -11.70 -1.03
CA ARG A 438 -10.56 -12.04 -2.42
C ARG A 438 -11.35 -11.10 -3.34
N SER A 439 -10.73 -10.70 -4.44
CA SER A 439 -11.35 -9.85 -5.46
C SER A 439 -12.40 -10.58 -6.30
N GLY A 440 -13.10 -9.81 -7.13
CA GLY A 440 -13.80 -10.31 -8.29
C GLY A 440 -12.86 -10.95 -9.32
N VAL A 441 -13.45 -11.39 -10.43
CA VAL A 441 -12.73 -12.05 -11.53
C VAL A 441 -12.26 -11.01 -12.54
N TYR A 442 -10.99 -11.09 -12.93
CA TYR A 442 -10.42 -10.30 -14.01
C TYR A 442 -10.05 -11.21 -15.19
N GLU A 443 -10.18 -10.67 -16.40
CA GLU A 443 -9.79 -11.32 -17.65
C GLU A 443 -8.51 -10.63 -18.20
N PRO A 444 -7.54 -11.40 -18.73
CA PRO A 444 -6.26 -10.87 -19.20
C PRO A 444 -6.28 -10.05 -20.52
#